data_AF-A0A1G0LKN7-F1
#
_entry.id   AF-A0A1G0LKN7-F1
#
_cell.length_a   1.000
_cell.length_b   1.000
_cell.length_c   1.000
_cell.angle_alpha   90.00
_cell.angle_beta   90.00
_cell.angle_gamma   90.00
#
_symmetry.space_group_name_H-M   'P 1'
#
loop_
_entity.id
_entity.type
_entity.pdbx_description
1 polymer ?
#
loop_
_entity_poly.entity_id
_entity_poly.type
_entity_poly.pdbx_seq_one_letter_code
_entity_poly.pdbx_strand_id
1 'polypeptide(L)'
;WEVMLIPMYFMIGIWGGKNKIYAAVKFFIYTMVGSLLMLVALVFLYFKGMQAGITDFGLLQFFTLKLDMATQIWLFLAFAFAFAIKVPMFPLHTWLPDAHTEAPTAGSVILAAVLLKMGTYGYVRFAIPLFPEAAHKFAPLIATLAVIGIIYAALVAMVQEDVKKLVAYSSVAHLGFVMLGVFAFNVEGISGGMLQMINHGISTGALFLIVGFIYERRHTRLITDFGGLSKKMPIFATIFMIVTFSSVGLPGTNGFVGEFLILIGAFESELRWWTIIATSGVILSAVYMLWVFQRVMFGELDNPKNQKLSDLNAREIAIMVPLVVMIFFMGLYPKPFIDKMDPAIRKLVAQARIAPVNAQVLPAGHPSLDAKPAEEAVPAVNPHDAK
;
A
#
# COMPACT_ATOMS: atom_id res chain seq x y z
N TRP A 1 18.22 -5.97 -5.34
CA TRP A 1 17.36 -6.08 -4.15
C TRP A 1 18.18 -5.95 -2.87
N GLU A 2 19.22 -6.77 -2.66
CA GLU A 2 20.08 -6.70 -1.45
C GLU A 2 20.98 -5.46 -1.36
N VAL A 3 21.56 -5.02 -2.47
CA VAL A 3 22.50 -3.88 -2.48
C VAL A 3 21.90 -2.62 -1.83
N MET A 4 20.58 -2.40 -1.95
CA MET A 4 19.92 -1.23 -1.36
C MET A 4 19.80 -1.30 0.17
N LEU A 5 19.84 -2.50 0.77
CA LEU A 5 19.76 -2.67 2.22
C LEU A 5 21.04 -2.18 2.90
N ILE A 6 22.18 -2.27 2.22
CA ILE A 6 23.50 -1.89 2.76
C ILE A 6 23.54 -0.39 3.09
N PRO A 7 23.22 0.55 2.17
CA PRO A 7 23.14 1.97 2.51
C PRO A 7 22.15 2.27 3.63
N MET A 8 20.99 1.60 3.65
CA MET A 8 19.98 1.84 4.69
C MET A 8 20.41 1.33 6.07
N TYR A 9 21.09 0.18 6.11
CA TYR A 9 21.72 -0.33 7.33
C TYR A 9 22.69 0.70 7.91
N PHE A 10 23.58 1.26 7.09
CA PHE A 10 24.50 2.31 7.54
C PHE A 10 23.79 3.62 7.88
N MET A 11 22.76 4.00 7.12
CA MET A 11 21.98 5.22 7.37
C MET A 11 21.35 5.18 8.77
N ILE A 12 20.79 4.03 9.16
CA ILE A 12 20.26 3.82 10.50
C ILE A 12 21.41 3.69 11.51
N GLY A 13 22.36 2.79 11.30
CA GLY A 13 23.39 2.44 12.28
C GLY A 13 24.39 3.56 12.62
N ILE A 14 24.68 4.46 11.67
CA ILE A 14 25.63 5.57 11.86
C ILE A 14 24.90 6.81 12.37
N TRP A 15 23.85 7.25 11.67
CA TRP A 15 23.16 8.54 11.92
C TRP A 15 21.81 8.42 12.66
N GLY A 16 21.46 7.23 13.13
CA GLY A 16 20.23 7.02 13.88
C GLY A 16 20.25 7.49 15.33
N GLY A 17 19.17 7.19 16.04
CA GLY A 17 18.95 7.52 17.45
C GLY A 17 19.72 6.64 18.44
N LYS A 18 19.21 6.54 19.67
CA LYS A 18 19.89 5.88 20.79
C LYS A 18 20.05 4.37 20.57
N ASN A 19 19.04 3.70 20.00
CA ASN A 19 19.02 2.26 19.79
C ASN A 19 19.37 1.87 18.34
N LYS A 20 20.08 2.75 17.64
CA LYS A 20 20.35 2.64 16.20
C LYS A 20 21.00 1.32 15.75
N ILE A 21 21.93 0.75 16.53
CA ILE A 21 22.59 -0.51 16.17
C ILE A 21 21.60 -1.67 16.25
N TYR A 22 20.81 -1.74 17.33
CA TYR A 22 19.76 -2.75 17.47
C TYR A 22 18.76 -2.68 16.31
N ALA A 23 18.26 -1.48 15.99
CA ALA A 23 17.31 -1.28 14.91
C ALA A 23 17.90 -1.62 13.53
N ALA A 24 19.14 -1.21 13.25
CA ALA A 24 19.82 -1.51 12.00
C ALA A 24 20.03 -3.02 11.81
N VAL A 25 20.51 -3.71 12.85
CA VAL A 25 20.72 -5.17 12.83
C VAL A 25 19.39 -5.90 12.68
N LYS A 26 18.35 -5.52 13.44
CA LYS A 26 17.01 -6.11 13.33
C LYS A 26 16.44 -5.95 11.93
N PHE A 27 16.49 -4.74 11.37
CA PHE A 27 16.09 -4.45 9.99
C PHE A 27 16.80 -5.35 8.98
N PHE A 28 18.14 -5.42 9.08
CA PHE A 28 18.96 -6.18 8.15
C PHE A 28 18.69 -7.68 8.25
N ILE A 29 18.64 -8.25 9.46
CA ILE A 29 18.39 -9.69 9.64
C ILE A 29 17.00 -10.06 9.13
N TYR A 30 15.96 -9.29 9.48
CA TYR A 30 14.60 -9.57 9.00
C TYR A 30 14.58 -9.63 7.48
N THR A 31 15.10 -8.61 6.81
CA THR A 31 15.02 -8.50 5.36
C THR A 31 15.95 -9.48 4.62
N MET A 32 17.16 -9.71 5.13
CA MET A 32 18.13 -10.64 4.55
C MET A 32 17.65 -12.09 4.60
N VAL A 33 17.09 -12.55 5.73
CA VAL A 33 16.62 -13.93 5.88
C VAL A 33 15.54 -14.26 4.84
N GLY A 34 14.58 -13.36 4.66
CA GLY A 34 13.57 -13.51 3.61
C GLY A 34 14.19 -13.59 2.21
N SER A 35 15.10 -12.67 1.90
CA SER A 35 15.76 -12.62 0.60
C SER A 35 16.63 -13.84 0.27
N LEU A 36 17.29 -14.46 1.26
CA LEU A 36 18.05 -15.69 1.06
C LEU A 36 17.13 -16.85 0.65
N LEU A 37 15.96 -16.97 1.28
CA LEU A 37 14.96 -17.97 0.89
C LEU A 37 14.45 -17.74 -0.54
N MET A 38 14.16 -16.48 -0.90
CA MET A 38 13.80 -16.10 -2.26
C MET A 38 14.92 -16.41 -3.26
N LEU A 39 16.19 -16.22 -2.89
CA LEU A 39 17.33 -16.54 -3.75
C LEU A 39 17.38 -18.04 -4.06
N VAL A 40 17.17 -18.91 -3.07
CA VAL A 40 17.08 -20.36 -3.29
C VAL A 40 15.96 -20.70 -4.28
N ALA A 41 14.79 -20.08 -4.13
CA ALA A 41 13.67 -20.27 -5.05
C ALA A 41 13.97 -19.77 -6.48
N LEU A 42 14.67 -18.63 -6.62
CA LEU A 42 15.13 -18.10 -7.90
C LEU A 42 16.12 -19.04 -8.60
N VAL A 43 17.08 -19.58 -7.85
CA VAL A 43 18.05 -20.55 -8.37
C VAL A 43 17.34 -21.83 -8.81
N PHE A 44 16.42 -22.35 -8.00
CA PHE A 44 15.61 -23.51 -8.38
C PHE A 44 14.80 -23.26 -9.66
N LEU A 45 14.13 -22.11 -9.75
CA LEU A 45 13.35 -21.70 -10.92
C LEU A 45 14.23 -21.63 -12.17
N TYR A 46 15.46 -21.13 -12.05
CA TYR A 46 16.42 -21.11 -13.15
C TYR A 46 16.80 -22.51 -13.63
N PHE A 47 17.10 -23.45 -12.73
CA PHE A 47 17.38 -24.84 -13.12
C PHE A 47 16.18 -25.52 -13.78
N LYS A 48 14.95 -25.25 -13.31
CA LYS A 48 13.73 -25.68 -14.00
C LYS A 48 13.60 -25.05 -15.38
N GLY A 49 13.96 -23.78 -15.52
CA GLY A 49 14.07 -23.08 -16.80
C GLY A 49 15.01 -23.78 -17.77
N MET A 50 16.22 -24.11 -17.34
CA MET A 50 17.21 -24.81 -18.17
C MET A 50 16.71 -26.18 -18.64
N GLN A 51 16.01 -26.94 -17.79
CA GLN A 51 15.39 -28.21 -18.18
C GLN A 51 14.31 -28.03 -19.26
N ALA A 52 13.66 -26.86 -19.29
CA ALA A 52 12.68 -26.48 -20.30
C ALA A 52 13.30 -25.74 -21.52
N GLY A 53 14.62 -25.67 -21.62
CA GLY A 53 15.34 -25.04 -22.74
C GLY A 53 15.55 -23.52 -22.62
N ILE A 54 15.23 -22.91 -21.47
CA ILE A 54 15.54 -21.49 -21.18
C ILE A 54 17.02 -21.38 -20.81
N THR A 55 17.77 -20.56 -21.56
CA THR A 55 19.23 -20.44 -21.41
C THR A 55 19.69 -19.14 -20.74
N ASP A 56 18.76 -18.23 -20.46
CA ASP A 56 19.05 -16.96 -19.80
C ASP A 56 18.19 -16.77 -18.53
N PHE A 57 18.42 -15.66 -17.82
CA PHE A 57 17.68 -15.28 -16.62
C PHE A 57 16.51 -14.33 -16.92
N GLY A 58 15.92 -14.45 -18.12
CA GLY A 58 14.86 -13.60 -18.62
C GLY A 58 13.52 -13.87 -17.94
N LEU A 59 13.06 -12.94 -17.11
CA LEU A 59 11.78 -13.05 -16.39
C LEU A 59 10.59 -13.39 -17.31
N LEU A 60 10.55 -12.84 -18.53
CA LEU A 60 9.46 -13.10 -19.47
C LEU A 60 9.40 -14.57 -19.91
N GLN A 61 10.55 -15.24 -20.01
CA GLN A 61 10.61 -16.66 -20.34
C GLN A 61 10.15 -17.51 -19.15
N PHE A 62 10.43 -17.08 -17.91
CA PHE A 62 9.92 -17.79 -16.74
C PHE A 62 8.39 -17.76 -16.61
N PHE A 63 7.71 -16.75 -17.14
CA PHE A 63 6.23 -16.74 -17.19
C PHE A 63 5.64 -17.82 -18.10
N THR A 64 6.42 -18.40 -19.02
CA THR A 64 5.94 -19.48 -19.90
C THR A 64 6.19 -20.86 -19.32
N LEU A 65 6.86 -20.96 -18.16
CA LEU A 65 7.13 -22.25 -17.52
C LEU A 65 5.85 -22.87 -17.00
N LYS A 66 5.64 -24.14 -17.36
CA LYS A 66 4.58 -24.97 -16.78
C LYS A 66 5.14 -25.65 -15.54
N LEU A 67 4.70 -25.17 -14.38
CA LEU A 67 5.08 -25.71 -13.08
C LEU A 67 3.89 -26.46 -12.50
N ASP A 68 4.11 -27.66 -11.96
CA ASP A 68 3.08 -28.37 -11.22
C ASP A 68 2.71 -27.58 -9.94
N MET A 69 1.49 -27.83 -9.43
CA MET A 69 0.95 -27.12 -8.26
C MET A 69 1.87 -27.21 -7.03
N ALA A 70 2.52 -28.35 -6.77
CA ALA A 70 3.38 -28.50 -5.59
C ALA A 70 4.63 -27.61 -5.73
N THR A 71 5.24 -27.58 -6.91
CA THR A 71 6.34 -26.66 -7.23
C THR A 71 5.91 -25.20 -7.12
N GLN A 72 4.75 -24.82 -7.68
CA GLN A 72 4.23 -23.45 -7.56
C GLN A 72 4.02 -23.06 -6.09
N ILE A 73 3.48 -23.93 -5.25
CA ILE A 73 3.26 -23.67 -3.82
C ILE A 73 4.57 -23.32 -3.12
N TRP A 74 5.60 -24.16 -3.25
CA TRP A 74 6.86 -23.94 -2.54
C TRP A 74 7.59 -22.68 -3.00
N LEU A 75 7.61 -22.44 -4.31
CA LEU A 75 8.22 -21.24 -4.86
C LEU A 75 7.43 -19.99 -4.51
N PHE A 76 6.09 -20.03 -4.60
CA PHE A 76 5.24 -18.94 -4.17
C PHE A 76 5.47 -18.60 -2.70
N LEU A 77 5.49 -19.59 -1.80
CA LEU A 77 5.70 -19.36 -0.38
C LEU A 77 7.08 -18.74 -0.09
N ALA A 78 8.14 -19.17 -0.78
CA ALA A 78 9.48 -18.59 -0.63
C ALA A 78 9.53 -17.11 -1.06
N PHE A 79 8.95 -16.76 -2.21
CA PHE A 79 8.85 -15.39 -2.67
C PHE A 79 7.92 -14.55 -1.79
N ALA A 80 6.73 -15.08 -1.48
CA ALA A 80 5.73 -14.43 -0.66
C ALA A 80 6.28 -14.15 0.74
N PHE A 81 7.02 -15.06 1.36
CA PHE A 81 7.63 -14.82 2.66
C PHE A 81 8.63 -13.65 2.64
N ALA A 82 9.52 -13.62 1.64
CA ALA A 82 10.49 -12.53 1.48
C ALA A 82 9.81 -11.18 1.25
N PHE A 83 8.76 -11.16 0.43
CA PHE A 83 7.99 -9.95 0.16
C PHE A 83 7.13 -9.53 1.34
N ALA A 84 6.51 -10.46 2.06
CA ALA A 84 5.70 -10.19 3.26
C ALA A 84 6.50 -9.48 4.35
N ILE A 85 7.78 -9.85 4.56
CA ILE A 85 8.67 -9.14 5.48
C ILE A 85 8.85 -7.69 5.06
N LYS A 86 8.99 -7.44 3.75
CA LYS A 86 9.28 -6.13 3.20
C LYS A 86 8.06 -5.25 2.97
N VAL A 87 6.87 -5.85 2.87
CA VAL A 87 5.54 -5.21 2.94
C VAL A 87 5.10 -4.91 4.39
N PRO A 88 5.95 -5.17 5.36
CA PRO A 88 5.60 -5.56 6.74
C PRO A 88 4.17 -6.11 6.94
N MET A 89 3.86 -7.26 6.34
CA MET A 89 2.61 -7.96 6.64
C MET A 89 2.62 -8.49 8.07
N PHE A 90 1.45 -8.63 8.71
CA PHE A 90 1.35 -9.38 9.95
C PHE A 90 1.77 -10.84 9.74
N PRO A 91 2.58 -11.46 10.63
CA PRO A 91 3.21 -10.92 11.86
C PRO A 91 4.65 -10.38 11.66
N LEU A 92 5.12 -10.25 10.42
CA LEU A 92 6.51 -9.95 10.04
C LEU A 92 6.86 -8.46 10.00
N HIS A 93 6.14 -7.63 10.76
CA HIS A 93 6.24 -6.16 10.70
C HIS A 93 7.08 -5.51 11.80
N THR A 94 7.48 -6.26 12.83
CA THR A 94 8.05 -5.69 14.07
C THR A 94 9.40 -4.99 13.88
N TRP A 95 10.09 -5.22 12.76
CA TRP A 95 11.31 -4.49 12.41
C TRP A 95 11.01 -3.04 11.99
N LEU A 96 9.83 -2.77 11.42
CA LEU A 96 9.49 -1.50 10.81
C LEU A 96 9.38 -0.35 11.84
N PRO A 97 8.63 -0.50 12.96
CA PRO A 97 8.56 0.55 13.98
C PRO A 97 9.93 0.89 14.56
N ASP A 98 10.77 -0.10 14.83
CA ASP A 98 12.10 0.12 15.39
C ASP A 98 13.03 0.82 14.38
N ALA A 99 13.01 0.36 13.12
CA ALA A 99 13.79 0.96 12.04
C ALA A 99 13.41 2.42 11.81
N HIS A 100 12.11 2.74 11.76
CA HIS A 100 11.68 4.14 11.63
C HIS A 100 12.02 4.96 12.86
N THR A 101 11.75 4.45 14.05
CA THR A 101 12.01 5.20 15.29
C THR A 101 13.47 5.62 15.38
N GLU A 102 14.40 4.73 15.00
CA GLU A 102 15.82 5.02 15.08
C GLU A 102 16.42 5.67 13.84
N ALA A 103 15.84 5.52 12.64
CA ALA A 103 16.40 6.13 11.42
C ALA A 103 16.47 7.67 11.51
N PRO A 104 17.43 8.34 10.86
CA PRO A 104 17.32 9.79 10.64
C PRO A 104 16.06 10.14 9.83
N THR A 105 15.65 11.41 9.83
CA THR A 105 14.41 11.86 9.13
C THR A 105 14.43 11.46 7.66
N ALA A 106 15.52 11.77 6.94
CA ALA A 106 15.67 11.38 5.53
C ALA A 106 15.59 9.86 5.33
N GLY A 107 16.20 9.08 6.23
CA GLY A 107 16.12 7.63 6.19
C GLY A 107 14.70 7.11 6.40
N SER A 108 13.92 7.74 7.29
CA SER A 108 12.51 7.38 7.49
C SER A 108 11.67 7.70 6.27
N VAL A 109 11.91 8.83 5.60
CA VAL A 109 11.25 9.19 4.35
C VAL A 109 11.56 8.18 3.25
N ILE A 110 12.82 7.82 3.04
CA ILE A 110 13.22 6.84 2.02
C ILE A 110 12.66 5.45 2.32
N LEU A 111 12.77 5.01 3.59
CA LEU A 111 12.27 3.72 4.04
C LEU A 111 10.76 3.62 3.78
N ALA A 112 10.01 4.64 4.17
CA ALA A 112 8.57 4.70 3.96
C ALA A 112 8.24 4.81 2.48
N ALA A 113 8.71 5.85 1.80
CA ALA A 113 8.28 6.23 0.46
C ALA A 113 8.69 5.25 -0.64
N VAL A 114 9.79 4.52 -0.47
CA VAL A 114 10.34 3.66 -1.53
C VAL A 114 10.48 2.21 -1.09
N LEU A 115 11.17 1.93 0.01
CA LEU A 115 11.59 0.56 0.32
C LEU A 115 10.41 -0.38 0.58
N LEU A 116 9.38 0.11 1.27
CA LEU A 116 8.16 -0.66 1.55
C LEU A 116 7.42 -1.07 0.26
N LYS A 117 7.46 -0.21 -0.77
CA LYS A 117 6.74 -0.42 -2.04
C LYS A 117 7.35 -1.55 -2.85
N MET A 118 8.66 -1.78 -2.68
CA MET A 118 9.36 -2.86 -3.35
C MET A 118 8.81 -4.24 -2.97
N GLY A 119 8.32 -4.41 -1.74
CA GLY A 119 7.70 -5.66 -1.30
C GLY A 119 6.45 -6.00 -2.13
N THR A 120 5.51 -5.07 -2.18
CA THR A 120 4.26 -5.23 -2.94
C THR A 120 4.53 -5.33 -4.44
N TYR A 121 5.43 -4.51 -4.97
CA TYR A 121 5.88 -4.65 -6.36
C TYR A 121 6.48 -6.04 -6.62
N GLY A 122 7.16 -6.62 -5.65
CA GLY A 122 7.64 -8.00 -5.67
C GLY A 122 6.52 -9.01 -5.94
N TYR A 123 5.41 -8.90 -5.21
CA TYR A 123 4.22 -9.73 -5.43
C TYR A 123 3.64 -9.56 -6.84
N VAL A 124 3.38 -8.31 -7.22
CA VAL A 124 2.75 -7.94 -8.50
C VAL A 124 3.60 -8.36 -9.69
N ARG A 125 4.93 -8.22 -9.60
CA ARG A 125 5.84 -8.45 -10.72
C ARG A 125 6.36 -9.89 -10.80
N PHE A 126 6.53 -10.56 -9.66
CA PHE A 126 7.16 -11.88 -9.59
C PHE A 126 6.20 -12.93 -9.03
N ALA A 127 5.77 -12.82 -7.77
CA ALA A 127 5.08 -13.94 -7.10
C ALA A 127 3.76 -14.33 -7.77
N ILE A 128 2.91 -13.35 -8.10
CA ILE A 128 1.60 -13.60 -8.72
C ILE A 128 1.75 -14.16 -10.15
N PRO A 129 2.48 -13.50 -11.08
CA PRO A 129 2.54 -13.97 -12.46
C PRO A 129 3.44 -15.21 -12.65
N LEU A 130 4.41 -15.49 -11.78
CA LEU A 130 5.21 -16.73 -11.86
C LEU A 130 4.46 -17.95 -11.30
N PHE A 131 3.59 -17.74 -10.31
CA PHE A 131 2.92 -18.83 -9.58
C PHE A 131 1.42 -18.55 -9.41
N PRO A 132 0.66 -18.35 -10.50
CA PRO A 132 -0.71 -17.87 -10.43
C PRO A 132 -1.64 -18.82 -9.65
N GLU A 133 -1.50 -20.13 -9.83
CA GLU A 133 -2.37 -21.11 -9.14
C GLU A 133 -2.14 -21.10 -7.63
N ALA A 134 -0.87 -21.03 -7.20
CA ALA A 134 -0.53 -20.91 -5.79
C ALA A 134 -0.96 -19.54 -5.22
N ALA A 135 -0.83 -18.47 -5.98
CA ALA A 135 -1.25 -17.13 -5.55
C ALA A 135 -2.74 -17.06 -5.23
N HIS A 136 -3.61 -17.64 -6.08
CA HIS A 136 -5.05 -17.77 -5.80
C HIS A 136 -5.31 -18.66 -4.59
N LYS A 137 -4.66 -19.83 -4.51
CA LYS A 137 -4.82 -20.76 -3.38
C LYS A 137 -4.53 -20.09 -2.03
N PHE A 138 -3.51 -19.23 -1.97
CA PHE A 138 -3.12 -18.52 -0.75
C PHE A 138 -3.74 -17.13 -0.61
N ALA A 139 -4.56 -16.68 -1.54
CA ALA A 139 -5.20 -15.35 -1.46
C ALA A 139 -6.04 -15.15 -0.18
N PRO A 140 -6.86 -16.13 0.28
CA PRO A 140 -7.57 -15.99 1.56
C PRO A 140 -6.64 -15.85 2.76
N LEU A 141 -5.49 -16.54 2.75
CA LEU A 141 -4.48 -16.41 3.80
C LEU A 141 -3.86 -15.01 3.79
N ILE A 142 -3.42 -14.53 2.63
CA ILE A 142 -2.83 -13.19 2.48
C ILE A 142 -3.85 -12.10 2.86
N ALA A 143 -5.11 -12.24 2.45
CA ALA A 143 -6.19 -11.34 2.84
C ALA A 143 -6.44 -11.35 4.36
N THR A 144 -6.40 -12.53 4.99
CA THR A 144 -6.51 -12.66 6.45
C THR A 144 -5.38 -11.91 7.16
N LEU A 145 -4.14 -12.13 6.75
CA LEU A 145 -2.97 -11.46 7.33
C LEU A 145 -3.00 -9.95 7.07
N ALA A 146 -3.49 -9.53 5.90
CA ALA A 146 -3.69 -8.13 5.55
C ALA A 146 -4.72 -7.47 6.47
N VAL A 147 -5.90 -8.07 6.66
CA VAL A 147 -6.95 -7.56 7.56
C VAL A 147 -6.47 -7.52 9.00
N ILE A 148 -5.79 -8.56 9.47
CA ILE A 148 -5.17 -8.52 10.81
C ILE A 148 -4.19 -7.35 10.88
N GLY A 149 -3.33 -7.17 9.88
CA GLY A 149 -2.40 -6.04 9.80
C GLY A 149 -3.10 -4.68 9.86
N ILE A 150 -4.20 -4.49 9.12
CA ILE A 150 -5.02 -3.27 9.12
C ILE A 150 -5.51 -2.96 10.54
N ILE A 151 -6.20 -3.92 11.18
CA ILE A 151 -6.86 -3.70 12.46
C ILE A 151 -5.84 -3.62 13.60
N TYR A 152 -4.94 -4.61 13.69
CA TYR A 152 -3.91 -4.67 14.72
C TYR A 152 -3.03 -3.44 14.71
N ALA A 153 -2.48 -3.05 13.54
CA ALA A 153 -1.57 -1.92 13.49
C ALA A 153 -2.28 -0.60 13.76
N ALA A 154 -3.55 -0.44 13.37
CA ALA A 154 -4.32 0.75 13.71
C ALA A 154 -4.59 0.86 15.23
N LEU A 155 -4.93 -0.25 15.90
CA LEU A 155 -5.09 -0.29 17.35
C LEU A 155 -3.78 0.00 18.08
N VAL A 156 -2.67 -0.60 17.61
CA VAL A 156 -1.34 -0.37 18.19
C VAL A 156 -0.89 1.08 17.96
N ALA A 157 -1.15 1.66 16.77
CA ALA A 157 -0.87 3.05 16.47
C ALA A 157 -1.54 4.00 17.48
N MET A 158 -2.81 3.74 17.82
CA MET A 158 -3.60 4.56 18.75
C MET A 158 -3.00 4.66 20.16
N VAL A 159 -2.31 3.62 20.61
CA VAL A 159 -1.69 3.56 21.95
C VAL A 159 -0.20 3.90 21.95
N GLN A 160 0.36 4.34 20.81
CA GLN A 160 1.77 4.76 20.78
C GLN A 160 1.95 6.12 21.44
N GLU A 161 2.99 6.23 22.28
CA GLU A 161 3.40 7.48 22.91
C GLU A 161 4.34 8.32 22.01
N ASP A 162 5.06 7.68 21.09
CA ASP A 162 6.00 8.31 20.17
C ASP A 162 5.33 8.53 18.79
N VAL A 163 5.27 9.79 18.34
CA VAL A 163 4.63 10.17 17.07
C VAL A 163 5.26 9.44 15.88
N LYS A 164 6.57 9.22 15.89
CA LYS A 164 7.28 8.55 14.80
C LYS A 164 6.92 7.07 14.72
N LYS A 165 6.75 6.43 15.88
CA LYS A 165 6.34 5.04 15.99
C LYS A 165 4.88 4.86 15.57
N LEU A 166 4.00 5.81 15.92
CA LEU A 166 2.62 5.86 15.44
C LEU A 166 2.56 5.89 13.91
N VAL A 167 3.33 6.78 13.26
CA VAL A 167 3.40 6.88 11.78
C VAL A 167 3.95 5.59 11.15
N ALA A 168 4.85 4.88 11.84
CA ALA A 168 5.33 3.57 11.35
C ALA A 168 4.23 2.50 11.40
N TYR A 169 3.42 2.45 12.47
CA TYR A 169 2.30 1.51 12.55
C TYR A 169 1.14 1.87 11.60
N SER A 170 0.86 3.16 11.37
CA SER A 170 -0.11 3.53 10.34
C SER A 170 0.30 3.01 8.95
N SER A 171 1.60 2.99 8.66
CA SER A 171 2.14 2.42 7.42
C SER A 171 1.87 0.92 7.28
N VAL A 172 1.98 0.16 8.38
CA VAL A 172 1.62 -1.27 8.39
C VAL A 172 0.14 -1.45 8.05
N ALA A 173 -0.75 -0.60 8.59
CA ALA A 173 -2.18 -0.66 8.28
C ALA A 173 -2.46 -0.36 6.80
N HIS A 174 -1.89 0.72 6.25
CA HIS A 174 -2.08 1.09 4.84
C HIS A 174 -1.53 0.04 3.87
N LEU A 175 -0.39 -0.58 4.17
CA LEU A 175 0.14 -1.68 3.36
C LEU A 175 -0.71 -2.94 3.46
N GLY A 176 -1.43 -3.15 4.57
CA GLY A 176 -2.49 -4.15 4.65
C GLY A 176 -3.58 -3.93 3.61
N PHE A 177 -4.10 -2.70 3.47
CA PHE A 177 -5.06 -2.37 2.40
C PHE A 177 -4.48 -2.63 1.01
N VAL A 178 -3.23 -2.21 0.76
CA VAL A 178 -2.56 -2.46 -0.52
C VAL A 178 -2.53 -3.95 -0.86
N MET A 179 -2.19 -4.82 0.10
CA MET A 179 -2.17 -6.26 -0.12
C MET A 179 -3.55 -6.85 -0.35
N LEU A 180 -4.57 -6.36 0.35
CA LEU A 180 -5.97 -6.76 0.12
C LEU A 180 -6.41 -6.45 -1.31
N GLY A 181 -6.07 -5.26 -1.83
CA GLY A 181 -6.40 -4.87 -3.21
C GLY A 181 -5.61 -5.65 -4.25
N VAL A 182 -4.31 -5.88 -4.04
CA VAL A 182 -3.46 -6.64 -4.97
C VAL A 182 -3.95 -8.09 -5.12
N PHE A 183 -4.45 -8.70 -4.05
CA PHE A 183 -4.97 -10.08 -4.07
C PHE A 183 -6.46 -10.18 -4.42
N ALA A 184 -7.10 -9.08 -4.82
CA ALA A 184 -8.46 -9.10 -5.39
C ALA A 184 -8.49 -9.64 -6.84
N PHE A 185 -7.33 -9.69 -7.52
CA PHE A 185 -7.15 -10.18 -8.89
C PHE A 185 -8.08 -9.56 -9.95
N ASN A 186 -8.54 -8.33 -9.73
CA ASN A 186 -9.23 -7.51 -10.71
C ASN A 186 -8.50 -6.17 -10.93
N VAL A 187 -8.93 -5.43 -11.95
CA VAL A 187 -8.24 -4.20 -12.38
C VAL A 187 -8.37 -3.13 -11.31
N GLU A 188 -9.53 -3.02 -10.69
CA GLU A 188 -9.88 -2.03 -9.68
C GLU A 188 -9.02 -2.21 -8.42
N GLY A 189 -8.96 -3.43 -7.89
CA GLY A 189 -8.22 -3.74 -6.67
C GLY A 189 -6.71 -3.58 -6.85
N ILE A 190 -6.16 -4.07 -7.96
CA ILE A 190 -4.72 -3.92 -8.25
C ILE A 190 -4.39 -2.46 -8.54
N SER A 191 -5.21 -1.73 -9.32
CA SER A 191 -5.00 -0.29 -9.59
C SER A 191 -5.04 0.52 -8.30
N GLY A 192 -6.01 0.24 -7.43
CA GLY A 192 -6.08 0.83 -6.10
C GLY A 192 -4.83 0.54 -5.28
N GLY A 193 -4.36 -0.72 -5.24
CA GLY A 193 -3.14 -1.12 -4.53
C GLY A 193 -1.89 -0.39 -5.05
N MET A 194 -1.72 -0.33 -6.37
CA MET A 194 -0.60 0.35 -7.02
C MET A 194 -0.65 1.87 -6.80
N LEU A 195 -1.82 2.49 -6.92
CA LEU A 195 -2.00 3.92 -6.67
C LEU A 195 -1.77 4.24 -5.18
N GLN A 196 -2.29 3.40 -4.28
CA GLN A 196 -2.15 3.60 -2.84
C GLN A 196 -0.71 3.48 -2.37
N MET A 197 0.12 2.66 -3.03
CA MET A 197 1.57 2.68 -2.79
C MET A 197 2.18 4.07 -3.06
N ILE A 198 1.79 4.74 -4.13
CA ILE A 198 2.28 6.08 -4.47
C ILE A 198 1.72 7.10 -3.46
N ASN A 199 0.41 7.04 -3.21
CA ASN A 199 -0.27 7.93 -2.25
C ASN A 199 0.36 7.85 -0.87
N HIS A 200 0.51 6.63 -0.35
CA HIS A 200 1.13 6.36 0.94
C HIS A 200 2.58 6.85 0.96
N GLY A 201 3.33 6.73 -0.15
CA GLY A 201 4.69 7.30 -0.23
C GLY A 201 4.74 8.82 -0.06
N ILE A 202 3.78 9.53 -0.64
CA ILE A 202 3.66 10.99 -0.51
C ILE A 202 3.20 11.37 0.90
N SER A 203 2.06 10.81 1.36
CA SER A 203 1.45 11.15 2.65
C SER A 203 2.36 10.80 3.82
N THR A 204 2.90 9.58 3.86
CA THR A 204 3.75 9.15 4.98
C THR A 204 5.15 9.75 4.90
N GLY A 205 5.68 10.01 3.70
CA GLY A 205 6.89 10.81 3.54
C GLY A 205 6.73 12.20 4.15
N ALA A 206 5.59 12.87 3.87
CA ALA A 206 5.23 14.15 4.46
C ALA A 206 5.07 14.06 5.99
N LEU A 207 4.45 13.00 6.53
CA LEU A 207 4.35 12.79 7.98
C LEU A 207 5.72 12.64 8.64
N PHE A 208 6.64 11.89 8.05
CA PHE A 208 8.00 11.76 8.60
C PHE A 208 8.79 13.07 8.55
N LEU A 209 8.59 13.90 7.52
CA LEU A 209 9.16 15.25 7.47
C LEU A 209 8.60 16.14 8.58
N ILE A 210 7.28 16.14 8.79
CA ILE A 210 6.60 16.86 9.87
C ILE A 210 7.15 16.44 11.24
N VAL A 211 7.27 15.13 11.49
CA VAL A 211 7.89 14.60 12.70
C VAL A 211 9.36 15.04 12.82
N GLY A 212 10.08 15.11 11.71
CA GLY A 212 11.45 15.63 11.65
C GLY A 212 11.56 17.10 12.06
N PHE A 213 10.69 17.96 11.52
CA PHE A 213 10.70 19.40 11.79
C PHE A 213 10.41 19.73 13.26
N ILE A 214 9.47 19.00 13.87
CA ILE A 214 9.18 19.17 15.30
C ILE A 214 10.30 18.59 16.17
N TYR A 215 10.88 17.46 15.77
CA TYR A 215 12.01 16.87 16.48
C TYR A 215 13.25 17.77 16.45
N GLU A 216 13.54 18.45 15.34
CA GLU A 216 14.65 19.40 15.23
C GLU A 216 14.49 20.59 16.20
N ARG A 217 13.24 21.01 16.45
CA ARG A 217 12.94 22.13 17.37
C ARG A 217 12.87 21.71 18.84
N ARG A 218 12.42 20.49 19.13
CA ARG A 218 12.03 20.07 20.48
C ARG A 218 12.86 18.93 21.06
N HIS A 219 13.61 18.21 20.21
CA HIS A 219 14.41 17.03 20.56
C HIS A 219 13.64 15.96 21.35
N THR A 220 12.32 15.93 21.21
CA THR A 220 11.41 14.92 21.74
C THR A 220 10.41 14.54 20.67
N ARG A 221 9.85 13.34 20.82
CA ARG A 221 8.82 12.77 19.94
C ARG A 221 7.62 12.28 20.74
N LEU A 222 7.64 12.47 22.06
CA LEU A 222 6.57 12.04 22.96
C LEU A 222 5.38 12.96 22.80
N ILE A 223 4.21 12.39 22.55
CA ILE A 223 2.97 13.14 22.33
C ILE A 223 2.64 14.03 23.54
N THR A 224 2.91 13.53 24.75
CA THR A 224 2.66 14.22 26.02
C THR A 224 3.50 15.47 26.23
N ASP A 225 4.59 15.66 25.49
CA ASP A 225 5.41 16.88 25.56
C ASP A 225 4.85 18.04 24.72
N PHE A 226 3.80 17.78 23.94
CA PHE A 226 3.16 18.72 23.02
C PHE A 226 1.73 19.07 23.47
N GLY A 227 1.25 20.18 22.91
CA GLY A 227 -0.06 20.77 23.24
C GLY A 227 -0.11 22.20 22.73
N GLY A 228 -1.23 22.57 22.10
CA GLY A 228 -1.51 23.94 21.66
C GLY A 228 -0.57 24.51 20.60
N LEU A 229 0.18 23.69 19.86
CA LEU A 229 1.21 24.16 18.93
C LEU A 229 0.68 25.02 17.78
N SER A 230 -0.57 24.85 17.39
CA SER A 230 -1.22 25.69 16.37
C SER A 230 -1.18 27.19 16.68
N LYS A 231 -1.10 27.56 17.97
CA LYS A 231 -0.98 28.96 18.41
C LYS A 231 0.37 29.59 18.09
N LYS A 232 1.43 28.79 17.94
CA LYS A 232 2.80 29.25 17.65
C LYS A 232 3.29 28.87 16.26
N MET A 233 2.78 27.77 15.70
CA MET A 233 3.15 27.24 14.40
C MET A 233 1.92 26.99 13.52
N PRO A 234 1.12 28.02 13.17
CA PRO A 234 -0.11 27.85 12.38
C PRO A 234 0.11 27.30 10.97
N ILE A 235 1.22 27.62 10.30
CA ILE A 235 1.53 27.08 8.96
C ILE A 235 1.85 25.59 9.08
N PHE A 236 2.68 25.21 10.05
CA PHE A 236 2.94 23.80 10.37
C PHE A 236 1.64 23.03 10.65
N ALA A 237 0.76 23.57 11.51
CA ALA A 237 -0.51 22.93 11.85
C ALA A 237 -1.40 22.74 10.62
N THR A 238 -1.45 23.74 9.72
CA THR A 238 -2.23 23.66 8.47
C THR A 238 -1.71 22.56 7.56
N ILE A 239 -0.40 22.52 7.30
CA ILE A 239 0.22 21.50 6.46
C ILE A 239 0.04 20.11 7.10
N PHE A 240 0.21 19.99 8.42
CA PHE A 240 0.00 18.73 9.11
C PHE A 240 -1.44 18.24 9.02
N MET A 241 -2.42 19.13 9.08
CA MET A 241 -3.83 18.76 8.89
C MET A 241 -4.09 18.24 7.48
N ILE A 242 -3.58 18.91 6.45
CA ILE A 242 -3.73 18.46 5.05
C ILE A 242 -3.13 17.06 4.87
N VAL A 243 -1.92 16.84 5.37
CA VAL A 243 -1.25 15.53 5.30
C VAL A 243 -2.00 14.48 6.13
N THR A 244 -2.59 14.88 7.27
CA THR A 244 -3.43 14.01 8.09
C THR A 244 -4.67 13.55 7.32
N PHE A 245 -5.40 14.46 6.67
CA PHE A 245 -6.53 14.10 5.80
C PHE A 245 -6.11 13.19 4.64
N SER A 246 -4.94 13.43 4.07
CA SER A 246 -4.34 12.57 3.05
C SER A 246 -4.05 11.16 3.55
N SER A 247 -3.60 11.01 4.79
CA SER A 247 -3.35 9.70 5.41
C SER A 247 -4.63 8.99 5.80
N VAL A 248 -5.65 9.72 6.29
CA VAL A 248 -6.94 9.13 6.69
C VAL A 248 -7.79 8.69 5.50
N GLY A 249 -7.48 9.20 4.30
CA GLY A 249 -8.26 8.92 3.09
C GLY A 249 -9.49 9.81 2.98
N LEU A 250 -9.38 11.10 3.30
CA LEU A 250 -10.47 12.05 3.12
C LEU A 250 -10.76 12.27 1.62
N PRO A 251 -12.03 12.23 1.16
CA PRO A 251 -12.38 12.58 -0.22
C PRO A 251 -11.78 13.92 -0.65
N GLY A 252 -11.24 13.97 -1.88
CA GLY A 252 -10.49 15.12 -2.40
C GLY A 252 -8.98 15.07 -2.13
N THR A 253 -8.49 14.09 -1.36
CA THR A 253 -7.06 13.80 -1.17
C THR A 253 -6.65 12.50 -1.84
N ASN A 254 -5.36 12.32 -2.09
CA ASN A 254 -4.85 11.16 -2.82
C ASN A 254 -5.19 9.81 -2.14
N GLY A 255 -5.10 9.73 -0.81
CA GLY A 255 -5.29 8.49 -0.05
C GLY A 255 -6.67 7.88 -0.24
N PHE A 256 -7.70 8.71 -0.40
CA PHE A 256 -9.06 8.25 -0.65
C PHE A 256 -9.15 7.46 -1.95
N VAL A 257 -8.58 7.97 -3.05
CA VAL A 257 -8.71 7.35 -4.37
C VAL A 257 -8.14 5.93 -4.37
N GLY A 258 -6.95 5.76 -3.79
CA GLY A 258 -6.29 4.46 -3.72
C GLY A 258 -7.06 3.46 -2.86
N GLU A 259 -7.41 3.84 -1.62
CA GLU A 259 -8.12 2.96 -0.69
C GLU A 259 -9.53 2.63 -1.15
N PHE A 260 -10.24 3.58 -1.74
CA PHE A 260 -11.58 3.34 -2.24
C PHE A 260 -11.58 2.32 -3.39
N LEU A 261 -10.64 2.43 -4.33
CA LEU A 261 -10.47 1.45 -5.41
C LEU A 261 -10.08 0.06 -4.88
N ILE A 262 -9.22 0.00 -3.86
CA ILE A 262 -8.88 -1.24 -3.15
C ILE A 262 -10.14 -1.89 -2.58
N LEU A 263 -10.95 -1.12 -1.86
CA LEU A 263 -12.14 -1.63 -1.19
C LEU A 263 -13.19 -2.09 -2.20
N ILE A 264 -13.46 -1.34 -3.27
CA ILE A 264 -14.39 -1.78 -4.32
C ILE A 264 -13.87 -3.05 -4.99
N GLY A 265 -12.61 -3.06 -5.44
CA GLY A 265 -12.04 -4.23 -6.10
C GLY A 265 -12.05 -5.46 -5.20
N ALA A 266 -11.69 -5.33 -3.93
CA ALA A 266 -11.71 -6.45 -3.00
C ALA A 266 -13.15 -6.91 -2.67
N PHE A 267 -14.12 -6.00 -2.59
CA PHE A 267 -15.53 -6.32 -2.34
C PHE A 267 -16.21 -7.07 -3.50
N GLU A 268 -15.81 -6.76 -4.73
CA GLU A 268 -16.29 -7.41 -5.95
C GLU A 268 -15.58 -8.73 -6.25
N SER A 269 -14.49 -9.04 -5.55
CA SER A 269 -13.79 -10.33 -5.64
C SER A 269 -14.28 -11.33 -4.57
N GLU A 270 -13.63 -12.50 -4.51
CA GLU A 270 -13.87 -13.50 -3.46
C GLU A 270 -13.49 -13.00 -2.04
N LEU A 271 -12.83 -11.84 -1.93
CA LEU A 271 -12.37 -11.24 -0.68
C LEU A 271 -13.42 -10.34 0.02
N ARG A 272 -14.69 -10.42 -0.38
CA ARG A 272 -15.78 -9.58 0.15
C ARG A 272 -15.84 -9.48 1.67
N TRP A 273 -15.78 -10.61 2.36
CA TRP A 273 -15.90 -10.64 3.83
C TRP A 273 -14.71 -10.01 4.54
N TRP A 274 -13.49 -10.24 4.03
CA TRP A 274 -12.29 -9.55 4.49
C TRP A 274 -12.41 -8.03 4.30
N THR A 275 -12.97 -7.62 3.17
CA THR A 275 -13.17 -6.20 2.84
C THR A 275 -14.13 -5.52 3.81
N ILE A 276 -15.23 -6.16 4.18
CA ILE A 276 -16.18 -5.61 5.18
C ILE A 276 -15.46 -5.32 6.50
N ILE A 277 -14.60 -6.23 6.97
CA ILE A 277 -13.82 -6.03 8.18
C ILE A 277 -12.76 -4.93 7.96
N ALA A 278 -12.06 -4.97 6.83
CA ALA A 278 -11.03 -3.99 6.47
C ALA A 278 -11.56 -2.55 6.46
N THR A 279 -12.80 -2.32 6.04
CA THR A 279 -13.44 -0.99 6.03
C THR A 279 -13.46 -0.35 7.42
N SER A 280 -13.58 -1.13 8.50
CA SER A 280 -13.45 -0.58 9.86
C SER A 280 -12.07 0.03 10.14
N GLY A 281 -11.04 -0.43 9.44
CA GLY A 281 -9.69 0.15 9.48
C GLY A 281 -9.62 1.59 8.98
N VAL A 282 -10.51 2.01 8.06
CA VAL A 282 -10.62 3.42 7.63
C VAL A 282 -11.06 4.30 8.80
N ILE A 283 -12.02 3.82 9.58
CA ILE A 283 -12.50 4.51 10.79
C ILE A 283 -11.36 4.58 11.82
N LEU A 284 -10.66 3.46 12.06
CA LEU A 284 -9.53 3.46 12.98
C LEU A 284 -8.39 4.39 12.53
N SER A 285 -8.18 4.52 11.22
CA SER A 285 -7.25 5.49 10.60
C SER A 285 -7.55 6.92 11.01
N ALA A 286 -8.82 7.32 10.86
CA ALA A 286 -9.30 8.62 11.34
C ALA A 286 -9.06 8.80 12.84
N VAL A 287 -9.38 7.78 13.66
CA VAL A 287 -9.24 7.86 15.11
C VAL A 287 -7.78 8.13 15.51
N TYR A 288 -6.81 7.31 15.10
CA TYR A 288 -5.44 7.49 15.58
C TYR A 288 -4.78 8.76 15.02
N MET A 289 -5.07 9.14 13.77
CA MET A 289 -4.46 10.33 13.16
C MET A 289 -5.04 11.63 13.73
N LEU A 290 -6.36 11.74 13.82
CA LEU A 290 -7.00 12.95 14.37
C LEU A 290 -6.72 13.08 15.87
N TRP A 291 -6.60 11.97 16.59
CA TRP A 291 -6.21 11.96 17.99
C TRP A 291 -4.79 12.53 18.19
N VAL A 292 -3.82 12.12 17.38
CA VAL A 292 -2.47 12.71 17.44
C VAL A 292 -2.49 14.18 17.05
N PHE A 293 -3.22 14.53 15.99
CA PHE A 293 -3.31 15.90 15.56
C PHE A 293 -3.88 16.79 16.66
N GLN A 294 -4.98 16.37 17.29
CA GLN A 294 -5.61 17.09 18.39
C GLN A 294 -4.64 17.30 19.55
N ARG A 295 -3.97 16.24 20.02
CA ARG A 295 -3.07 16.33 21.20
C ARG A 295 -1.84 17.18 20.94
N VAL A 296 -1.29 17.12 19.73
CA VAL A 296 -0.08 17.88 19.39
C VAL A 296 -0.43 19.33 19.05
N MET A 297 -1.51 19.60 18.30
CA MET A 297 -1.82 20.92 17.75
C MET A 297 -2.78 21.75 18.59
N PHE A 298 -3.74 21.14 19.28
CA PHE A 298 -4.77 21.82 20.05
C PHE A 298 -4.56 21.71 21.56
N GLY A 299 -5.41 22.40 22.33
CA GLY A 299 -5.31 22.49 23.79
C GLY A 299 -4.56 23.72 24.30
N GLU A 300 -4.15 23.66 25.56
CA GLU A 300 -3.37 24.70 26.21
C GLU A 300 -1.90 24.62 25.82
N LEU A 301 -1.25 25.79 25.78
CA LEU A 301 0.18 25.90 25.47
C LEU A 301 0.95 26.16 26.77
N ASP A 302 0.86 25.20 27.68
CA ASP A 302 1.37 25.26 29.05
C ASP A 302 2.89 25.04 29.12
N ASN A 303 3.43 24.18 28.25
CA ASN A 303 4.84 23.84 28.24
C ASN A 303 5.70 25.03 27.77
N PRO A 304 6.56 25.61 28.63
CA PRO A 304 7.34 26.80 28.29
C PRO A 304 8.27 26.60 27.08
N LYS A 305 8.72 25.36 26.84
CA LYS A 305 9.55 25.02 25.68
C LYS A 305 8.75 25.10 24.37
N ASN A 306 7.42 24.98 24.39
CA ASN A 306 6.56 25.06 23.18
C ASN A 306 6.25 26.52 22.81
N GLN A 307 6.28 27.42 23.80
CA GLN A 307 5.96 28.84 23.61
C GLN A 307 7.00 29.60 22.77
N LYS A 308 8.24 29.09 22.71
CA LYS A 308 9.37 29.67 21.99
C LYS A 308 9.60 29.07 20.61
N LEU A 309 8.69 28.21 20.15
CA LEU A 309 8.82 27.57 18.84
C LEU A 309 8.61 28.58 17.73
N SER A 310 9.48 28.52 16.72
CA SER A 310 9.29 29.17 15.43
C SER A 310 8.50 28.25 14.51
N ASP A 311 7.64 28.85 13.69
CA ASP A 311 6.95 28.15 12.61
C ASP A 311 7.94 27.68 11.52
N LEU A 312 7.41 27.09 10.45
CA LEU A 312 8.21 26.61 9.33
C LEU A 312 8.97 27.74 8.63
N ASN A 313 10.24 27.49 8.33
CA ASN A 313 11.05 28.37 7.51
C ASN A 313 10.81 28.12 6.00
N ALA A 314 11.35 29.00 5.15
CA ALA A 314 11.16 28.92 3.70
C ALA A 314 11.63 27.59 3.09
N ARG A 315 12.71 26.99 3.62
CA ARG A 315 13.22 25.69 3.15
C ARG A 315 12.24 24.58 3.46
N GLU A 316 11.71 24.53 4.68
CA GLU A 316 10.74 23.52 5.11
C GLU A 316 9.43 23.63 4.33
N ILE A 317 8.96 24.85 4.09
CA ILE A 317 7.78 25.11 3.23
C ILE A 317 8.05 24.63 1.80
N ALA A 318 9.20 24.99 1.22
CA ALA A 318 9.56 24.58 -0.14
C ALA A 318 9.64 23.06 -0.31
N ILE A 319 10.02 22.32 0.74
CA ILE A 319 10.02 20.85 0.73
C ILE A 319 8.60 20.28 0.81
N MET A 320 7.71 20.91 1.58
CA MET A 320 6.34 20.40 1.80
C MET A 320 5.39 20.74 0.65
N VAL A 321 5.55 21.89 0.00
CA VAL A 321 4.66 22.37 -1.06
C VAL A 321 4.47 21.34 -2.19
N PRO A 322 5.53 20.73 -2.78
CA PRO A 322 5.37 19.71 -3.81
C PRO A 322 4.55 18.50 -3.34
N LEU A 323 4.73 18.07 -2.08
CA LEU A 323 3.98 16.95 -1.52
C LEU A 323 2.49 17.32 -1.35
N VAL A 324 2.20 18.51 -0.83
CA VAL A 324 0.83 19.02 -0.69
C VAL A 324 0.14 19.18 -2.05
N VAL A 325 0.85 19.71 -3.05
CA VAL A 325 0.33 19.82 -4.42
C VAL A 325 0.00 18.44 -4.98
N MET A 326 0.89 17.45 -4.79
CA MET A 326 0.65 16.08 -5.24
C MET A 326 -0.51 15.39 -4.53
N ILE A 327 -0.72 15.67 -3.24
CA ILE A 327 -1.87 15.17 -2.46
C ILE A 327 -3.18 15.57 -3.13
N PHE A 328 -3.33 16.84 -3.50
CA PHE A 328 -4.55 17.32 -4.16
C PHE A 328 -4.61 16.94 -5.64
N PHE A 329 -3.49 17.01 -6.35
CA PHE A 329 -3.46 16.66 -7.78
C PHE A 329 -3.91 15.21 -8.01
N MET A 330 -3.35 14.27 -7.24
CA MET A 330 -3.75 12.86 -7.33
C MET A 330 -5.14 12.60 -6.75
N GLY A 331 -5.59 13.37 -5.76
CA GLY A 331 -6.94 13.26 -5.18
C GLY A 331 -8.05 13.73 -6.12
N LEU A 332 -7.80 14.83 -6.84
CA LEU A 332 -8.79 15.47 -7.72
C LEU A 332 -8.71 14.97 -9.17
N TYR A 333 -7.51 14.60 -9.65
CA TYR A 333 -7.29 14.13 -11.01
C TYR A 333 -6.31 12.94 -11.05
N PRO A 334 -6.73 11.74 -10.60
CA PRO A 334 -5.86 10.55 -10.56
C PRO A 334 -5.55 9.94 -11.93
N LYS A 335 -6.30 10.33 -12.98
CA LYS A 335 -6.27 9.72 -14.31
C LYS A 335 -4.86 9.58 -14.92
N PRO A 336 -3.95 10.58 -14.87
CA PRO A 336 -2.61 10.44 -15.43
C PRO A 336 -1.79 9.30 -14.81
N PHE A 337 -2.03 8.99 -13.54
CA PHE A 337 -1.36 7.89 -12.85
C PHE A 337 -2.00 6.56 -13.21
N ILE A 338 -3.33 6.49 -13.17
CA ILE A 338 -4.10 5.27 -13.49
C ILE A 338 -3.86 4.85 -14.95
N ASP A 339 -4.00 5.76 -15.91
CA ASP A 339 -3.80 5.47 -17.34
C ASP A 339 -2.37 4.96 -17.62
N LYS A 340 -1.38 5.40 -16.83
CA LYS A 340 0.00 4.95 -16.98
C LYS A 340 0.22 3.52 -16.48
N MET A 341 -0.52 3.07 -15.46
CA MET A 341 -0.40 1.73 -14.89
C MET A 341 -1.35 0.72 -15.53
N ASP A 342 -2.49 1.16 -16.08
CA ASP A 342 -3.58 0.31 -16.58
C ASP A 342 -3.13 -0.77 -17.60
N PRO A 343 -2.28 -0.49 -18.61
CA PRO A 343 -1.85 -1.54 -19.55
C PRO A 343 -1.08 -2.68 -18.88
N ALA A 344 -0.22 -2.36 -17.91
CA ALA A 344 0.55 -3.36 -17.17
C ALA A 344 -0.34 -4.17 -16.21
N ILE A 345 -1.32 -3.50 -15.59
CA ILE A 345 -2.28 -4.12 -14.67
C ILE A 345 -3.19 -5.08 -15.42
N ARG A 346 -3.75 -4.68 -16.57
CA ARG A 346 -4.58 -5.57 -17.40
C ARG A 346 -3.82 -6.81 -17.83
N LYS A 347 -2.55 -6.66 -18.20
CA LYS A 347 -1.68 -7.79 -18.53
C LYS A 347 -1.47 -8.71 -17.32
N LEU A 348 -1.21 -8.14 -16.14
CA LEU A 348 -1.08 -8.93 -14.91
C LEU A 348 -2.37 -9.68 -14.58
N VAL A 349 -3.53 -9.03 -14.62
CA VAL A 349 -4.83 -9.68 -14.38
C VAL A 349 -5.04 -10.83 -15.37
N ALA A 350 -4.73 -10.62 -16.66
CA ALA A 350 -4.82 -11.68 -17.65
C ALA A 350 -3.87 -12.85 -17.36
N GLN A 351 -2.64 -12.58 -16.90
CA GLN A 351 -1.67 -13.61 -16.50
C GLN A 351 -2.06 -14.34 -15.21
N ALA A 352 -2.72 -13.64 -14.28
CA ALA A 352 -3.16 -14.19 -13.01
C ALA A 352 -4.44 -15.01 -13.12
N ARG A 353 -5.21 -14.89 -14.22
CA ARG A 353 -6.43 -15.69 -14.42
C ARG A 353 -6.06 -17.17 -14.57
N ILE A 354 -6.56 -17.99 -13.65
CA ILE A 354 -6.55 -19.45 -13.81
C ILE A 354 -7.60 -19.79 -14.86
N ALA A 355 -7.20 -20.47 -15.93
CA ALA A 355 -8.16 -21.02 -16.89
C ALA A 355 -9.09 -21.99 -16.13
N PRO A 356 -10.43 -21.86 -16.22
CA PRO A 356 -11.33 -22.70 -15.44
C PRO A 356 -11.10 -24.17 -15.80
N VAL A 357 -10.73 -24.98 -14.80
CA VAL A 357 -10.46 -26.43 -14.96
C VAL A 357 -11.72 -27.22 -15.35
N ASN A 358 -12.92 -26.64 -15.23
CA ASN A 358 -14.15 -27.21 -15.75
C ASN A 358 -15.10 -26.10 -16.20
N ALA A 359 -14.97 -25.62 -17.44
CA ALA A 359 -16.12 -25.13 -18.16
C ALA A 359 -16.86 -26.35 -18.75
N GLN A 360 -17.38 -27.23 -17.89
CA GLN A 360 -18.59 -27.94 -18.28
C GLN A 360 -19.61 -26.84 -18.49
N VAL A 361 -20.03 -26.69 -19.74
CA VAL A 361 -21.14 -25.84 -20.15
C VAL A 361 -22.32 -26.23 -19.28
N LEU A 362 -22.56 -25.49 -18.19
CA LEU A 362 -23.85 -25.47 -17.56
C LEU A 362 -24.78 -24.88 -18.62
N PRO A 363 -25.79 -25.61 -19.12
CA PRO A 363 -26.74 -25.02 -20.05
C PRO A 363 -27.32 -23.80 -19.37
N ALA A 364 -27.26 -22.66 -20.05
CA ALA A 364 -27.71 -21.38 -19.54
C ALA A 364 -29.20 -21.48 -19.18
N GLY A 365 -29.49 -21.77 -17.92
CA GLY A 365 -30.80 -21.67 -17.32
C GLY A 365 -31.09 -20.22 -16.96
N HIS A 366 -31.22 -19.37 -17.97
CA HIS A 366 -32.00 -18.14 -17.87
C HIS A 366 -33.11 -18.22 -18.92
N PRO A 367 -34.39 -18.03 -18.55
CA PRO A 367 -35.45 -17.92 -19.53
C PRO A 367 -35.15 -16.71 -20.40
N SER A 368 -34.91 -16.95 -21.69
CA SER A 368 -34.96 -15.90 -22.70
C SER A 368 -36.35 -15.29 -22.62
N LEU A 369 -36.42 -13.98 -22.34
CA LEU A 369 -37.58 -13.22 -22.75
C LEU A 369 -37.59 -13.27 -24.27
N ASP A 370 -38.50 -14.08 -24.83
CA ASP A 370 -38.75 -14.16 -26.26
C ASP A 370 -39.00 -12.74 -26.77
N ALA A 371 -38.02 -12.21 -27.51
CA ALA A 371 -38.24 -11.06 -28.37
C ALA A 371 -39.24 -11.52 -29.43
N LYS A 372 -40.51 -11.10 -29.30
CA LYS A 372 -41.49 -11.20 -30.37
C LYS A 372 -40.88 -10.58 -31.64
N PRO A 373 -40.98 -11.23 -32.81
CA PRO A 373 -40.61 -10.59 -34.07
C PRO A 373 -41.47 -9.35 -34.25
N ALA A 374 -40.86 -8.25 -34.68
CA ALA A 374 -41.59 -7.04 -35.07
C ALA A 374 -42.59 -7.40 -36.18
N GLU A 375 -43.88 -7.18 -35.93
CA GLU A 375 -44.91 -7.18 -36.96
C GLU A 375 -44.54 -6.13 -38.01
N GLU A 376 -44.61 -6.54 -39.28
CA GLU A 376 -44.44 -5.67 -40.44
C GLU A 376 -45.39 -4.46 -40.32
N ALA A 377 -44.81 -3.26 -40.30
CA ALA A 377 -45.57 -2.03 -40.35
C ALA A 377 -46.31 -1.94 -41.68
N VAL A 378 -47.65 -1.98 -41.63
CA VAL A 378 -48.52 -1.65 -42.74
C VAL A 378 -48.27 -0.18 -43.14
N PRO A 379 -47.94 0.13 -44.40
CA PRO A 379 -47.74 1.52 -44.80
C PRO A 379 -49.07 2.28 -44.72
N ALA A 380 -49.03 3.46 -44.08
CA ALA A 380 -50.17 4.36 -43.96
C ALA A 380 -50.62 4.80 -45.36
N VAL A 381 -51.89 4.53 -45.68
CA VAL A 381 -52.56 5.06 -46.87
C VAL A 381 -52.74 6.57 -46.68
N ASN A 382 -52.22 7.35 -47.64
CA ASN A 382 -52.39 8.79 -47.69
C ASN A 382 -53.86 9.13 -48.01
N PRO A 383 -54.60 9.85 -47.15
CA PRO A 383 -56.01 10.19 -47.40
C PRO A 383 -56.22 11.20 -48.55
N HIS A 384 -55.15 11.61 -49.26
CA HIS A 384 -55.23 12.45 -50.45
C HIS A 384 -55.25 11.70 -51.79
N ASP A 385 -55.13 10.36 -51.79
CA ASP A 385 -55.09 9.53 -53.00
C ASP A 385 -56.39 8.72 -53.24
N ALA A 386 -57.56 9.30 -52.99
CA ALA A 386 -58.84 8.71 -53.43
C ALA A 386 -59.76 9.78 -54.06
N LYS A 387 -59.87 9.71 -55.39
CA LYS A 387 -61.00 10.18 -56.20
C LYS A 387 -61.98 9.04 -56.39
#